data_AF-A0A3A8QHZ4-F1
#
_entry.id   AF-A0A3A8QHZ4-F1
#
_cell.length_a   1.000
_cell.length_b   1.000
_cell.length_c   1.000
_cell.angle_alpha   90.00
_cell.angle_beta   90.00
_cell.angle_gamma   90.00
#
_symmetry.space_group_name_H-M   'P 1'
#
loop_
_entity.id
_entity.type
_entity.pdbx_description
1 polymer ?
#
loop_
_entity_poly.entity_id
_entity_poly.type
_entity_poly.pdbx_seq_one_letter_code
_entity_poly.pdbx_strand_id
1 'polypeptide(L)'
;MNRTPLPSLLPRSFLALVGVFALVVSACSDSDTPIAEARALETGAKVTVDGYVSVQPGAFVSALGDEGFSVQDGTGGIYVKLDAKQTFGLGAHVRVTGTLDEQNQLRILKAAPEDVELRSGTQEVPSKKVSTGDVNESVEGQLITVTGAITQSFQDDSPYGYKLYINDGSGEVQVFVHVSAGFDKATLQALAVGESISVTGLAAQYETTYEVAPRQPADLRREVPIP
;
A
#
# COMPACT_ATOMS: atom_id res chain seq x y z
N MET A 1 79.05 -34.50 -41.44
CA MET A 1 78.34 -35.75 -41.81
C MET A 1 76.85 -35.55 -41.59
N ASN A 2 75.99 -36.20 -42.40
CA ASN A 2 74.54 -36.42 -42.23
C ASN A 2 73.54 -35.23 -42.05
N ARG A 3 72.67 -35.08 -43.06
CA ARG A 3 71.17 -35.01 -43.00
C ARG A 3 70.45 -33.74 -42.46
N THR A 4 69.92 -32.94 -43.41
CA THR A 4 68.49 -32.60 -43.70
C THR A 4 67.37 -32.90 -42.66
N PRO A 5 66.20 -32.18 -42.63
CA PRO A 5 65.59 -31.34 -43.68
C PRO A 5 64.91 -29.99 -43.25
N LEU A 6 64.24 -29.34 -44.20
CA LEU A 6 63.17 -28.30 -44.11
C LEU A 6 61.85 -28.86 -43.47
N PRO A 7 60.76 -28.08 -43.19
CA PRO A 7 60.31 -26.75 -43.69
C PRO A 7 60.02 -25.74 -42.51
N SER A 8 59.09 -24.78 -42.46
CA SER A 8 57.90 -24.37 -43.26
C SER A 8 57.47 -22.88 -43.05
N LEU A 9 56.28 -22.50 -43.56
CA LEU A 9 55.53 -21.25 -43.28
C LEU A 9 54.15 -21.60 -42.70
N LEU A 10 53.57 -20.72 -41.86
CA LEU A 10 52.16 -20.78 -41.42
C LEU A 10 51.51 -19.38 -41.37
N PRO A 11 50.19 -19.25 -41.65
CA PRO A 11 49.50 -17.97 -41.81
C PRO A 11 48.83 -17.44 -40.52
N ARG A 12 48.34 -16.19 -40.58
CA ARG A 12 47.56 -15.53 -39.52
C ARG A 12 46.14 -16.08 -39.44
N SER A 13 45.71 -16.50 -38.25
CA SER A 13 44.31 -16.84 -37.97
C SER A 13 43.53 -15.62 -37.48
N PHE A 14 42.49 -15.22 -38.22
CA PHE A 14 41.43 -14.35 -37.69
C PHE A 14 40.43 -15.22 -36.91
N LEU A 15 40.10 -14.84 -35.68
CA LEU A 15 39.06 -15.49 -34.89
C LEU A 15 37.77 -14.66 -34.96
N ALA A 16 36.75 -15.19 -35.62
CA ALA A 16 35.45 -14.51 -35.74
C ALA A 16 34.63 -14.74 -34.47
N LEU A 17 34.32 -13.66 -33.73
CA LEU A 17 33.51 -13.72 -32.52
C LEU A 17 32.01 -13.71 -32.88
N VAL A 18 31.37 -14.87 -32.84
CA VAL A 18 29.91 -14.99 -33.03
C VAL A 18 29.20 -14.61 -31.72
N GLY A 19 28.65 -13.40 -31.66
CA GLY A 19 27.84 -12.96 -30.53
C GLY A 19 26.46 -13.62 -30.54
N VAL A 20 26.17 -14.45 -29.54
CA VAL A 20 24.83 -15.03 -29.32
C VAL A 20 23.95 -13.99 -28.64
N PHE A 21 23.02 -13.39 -29.39
CA PHE A 21 22.06 -12.45 -28.85
C PHE A 21 20.89 -13.22 -28.20
N ALA A 22 20.87 -13.29 -26.86
CA ALA A 22 19.81 -13.95 -26.13
C ALA A 22 18.53 -13.10 -26.11
N LEU A 23 17.56 -13.46 -26.95
CA LEU A 23 16.20 -12.90 -26.90
C LEU A 23 15.49 -13.41 -25.63
N VAL A 24 15.47 -12.57 -24.59
CA VAL A 24 14.65 -12.80 -23.40
C VAL A 24 13.18 -12.53 -23.78
N VAL A 25 12.47 -13.59 -24.18
CA VAL A 25 11.03 -13.54 -24.38
C VAL A 25 10.38 -13.47 -23.01
N SER A 26 10.01 -12.27 -22.57
CA SER A 26 9.23 -12.10 -21.34
C SER A 26 7.84 -12.69 -21.55
N ALA A 27 7.61 -13.86 -20.97
CA ALA A 27 6.28 -14.46 -20.92
C ALA A 27 5.47 -13.69 -19.88
N CYS A 28 4.49 -12.90 -20.31
CA CYS A 28 3.50 -12.32 -19.41
C CYS A 28 2.71 -13.46 -18.76
N SER A 29 3.07 -13.82 -17.54
CA SER A 29 2.32 -14.77 -16.73
C SER A 29 1.01 -14.12 -16.28
N ASP A 30 -0.12 -14.62 -16.77
CA ASP A 30 -1.48 -14.21 -16.42
C ASP A 30 -1.89 -14.72 -15.01
N SER A 31 -0.94 -14.63 -14.08
CA SER A 31 -1.02 -15.13 -12.71
C SER A 31 -0.90 -13.96 -11.74
N ASP A 32 -1.81 -13.90 -10.77
CA ASP A 32 -1.88 -12.80 -9.83
C ASP A 32 -0.64 -12.78 -8.93
N THR A 33 -0.02 -11.60 -8.82
CA THR A 33 1.17 -11.37 -8.02
C THR A 33 0.74 -11.12 -6.56
N PRO A 34 1.29 -11.84 -5.57
CA PRO A 34 1.02 -11.55 -4.16
C PRO A 34 1.39 -10.10 -3.83
N ILE A 35 0.57 -9.40 -3.06
CA ILE A 35 0.73 -7.94 -2.87
C ILE A 35 2.07 -7.61 -2.20
N ALA A 36 2.57 -8.46 -1.28
CA ALA A 36 3.90 -8.28 -0.69
C ALA A 36 5.04 -8.41 -1.73
N GLU A 37 4.91 -9.31 -2.71
CA GLU A 37 5.89 -9.46 -3.80
C GLU A 37 5.80 -8.28 -4.78
N ALA A 38 4.57 -7.85 -5.11
CA ALA A 38 4.32 -6.69 -5.97
C ALA A 38 4.92 -5.40 -5.38
N ARG A 39 4.70 -5.12 -4.08
CA ARG A 39 5.26 -3.93 -3.40
C ARG A 39 6.77 -3.81 -3.56
N ALA A 40 7.48 -4.95 -3.54
CA ALA A 40 8.94 -5.06 -3.57
C ALA A 40 9.55 -4.94 -4.99
N LEU A 41 8.74 -4.83 -6.04
CA LEU A 41 9.22 -4.49 -7.38
C LEU A 41 9.53 -3.00 -7.52
N GLU A 42 10.30 -2.63 -8.54
CA GLU A 42 10.63 -1.24 -8.87
C GLU A 42 9.38 -0.40 -9.22
N THR A 43 9.44 0.91 -8.96
CA THR A 43 8.44 1.85 -9.49
C THR A 43 8.49 1.90 -11.02
N GLY A 44 7.31 1.88 -11.65
CA GLY A 44 7.13 1.70 -13.09
C GLY A 44 6.87 0.24 -13.52
N ALA A 45 7.00 -0.74 -12.63
CA ALA A 45 6.63 -2.13 -12.92
C ALA A 45 5.10 -2.27 -13.05
N LYS A 46 4.63 -2.96 -14.11
CA LYS A 46 3.21 -3.33 -14.28
C LYS A 46 2.95 -4.69 -13.61
N VAL A 47 1.92 -4.75 -12.77
CA VAL A 47 1.50 -5.95 -12.02
C VAL A 47 -0.02 -6.15 -12.12
N THR A 48 -0.45 -7.37 -11.79
CA THR A 48 -1.85 -7.71 -11.54
C THR A 48 -1.94 -8.34 -10.15
N VAL A 49 -2.82 -7.84 -9.29
CA VAL A 49 -3.04 -8.33 -7.91
C VAL A 49 -4.51 -8.74 -7.74
N ASP A 50 -4.78 -9.74 -6.92
CA ASP A 50 -6.14 -10.21 -6.60
C ASP A 50 -6.33 -10.22 -5.07
N GLY A 51 -7.45 -9.68 -4.58
CA GLY A 51 -7.68 -9.54 -3.15
C GLY A 51 -8.97 -8.80 -2.79
N TYR A 52 -9.13 -8.47 -1.51
CA TYR A 52 -10.36 -7.90 -0.97
C TYR A 52 -10.20 -6.43 -0.60
N VAL A 53 -11.24 -5.62 -0.86
CA VAL A 53 -11.25 -4.17 -0.63
C VAL A 53 -11.18 -3.87 0.88
N SER A 54 -10.01 -3.43 1.35
CA SER A 54 -9.74 -3.10 2.75
C SER A 54 -10.16 -1.68 3.12
N VAL A 55 -10.13 -0.75 2.15
CA VAL A 55 -10.63 0.65 2.23
C VAL A 55 -11.51 0.91 1.01
N GLN A 56 -12.67 1.54 1.22
CA GLN A 56 -13.69 1.78 0.18
C GLN A 56 -13.34 2.92 -0.80
N PRO A 57 -13.77 2.86 -2.08
CA PRO A 57 -13.49 3.86 -3.11
C PRO A 57 -13.77 5.32 -2.69
N GLY A 58 -12.75 6.16 -2.86
CA GLY A 58 -12.76 7.59 -2.55
C GLY A 58 -13.06 7.95 -1.10
N ALA A 59 -12.89 7.04 -0.14
CA ALA A 59 -12.93 7.39 1.30
C ALA A 59 -11.90 8.48 1.65
N PHE A 60 -10.78 8.51 0.93
CA PHE A 60 -9.61 9.34 1.21
C PHE A 60 -9.39 10.47 0.17
N VAL A 61 -10.36 10.69 -0.73
CA VAL A 61 -10.28 11.68 -1.83
C VAL A 61 -9.96 13.09 -1.35
N SER A 62 -10.35 13.46 -0.12
CA SER A 62 -10.10 14.80 0.43
C SER A 62 -8.63 15.18 0.59
N ALA A 63 -7.70 14.21 0.68
CA ALA A 63 -6.27 14.48 0.82
C ALA A 63 -5.40 13.78 -0.24
N LEU A 64 -5.83 12.62 -0.76
CA LEU A 64 -5.13 11.93 -1.87
C LEU A 64 -5.50 12.50 -3.25
N GLY A 65 -6.59 13.26 -3.35
CA GLY A 65 -7.03 13.93 -4.57
C GLY A 65 -7.49 12.98 -5.68
N ASP A 66 -7.83 11.73 -5.33
CA ASP A 66 -8.25 10.69 -6.26
C ASP A 66 -9.30 9.76 -5.63
N GLU A 67 -10.05 9.04 -6.48
CA GLU A 67 -11.19 8.21 -6.08
C GLU A 67 -10.79 6.75 -5.75
N GLY A 68 -9.50 6.53 -5.50
CA GLY A 68 -8.89 5.25 -5.20
C GLY A 68 -9.40 4.56 -3.93
N PHE A 69 -8.97 3.31 -3.78
CA PHE A 69 -9.36 2.39 -2.71
C PHE A 69 -8.13 1.62 -2.21
N SER A 70 -8.28 0.67 -1.29
CA SER A 70 -7.18 -0.23 -0.92
C SER A 70 -7.60 -1.68 -1.03
N VAL A 71 -6.68 -2.52 -1.50
CA VAL A 71 -6.87 -3.97 -1.65
C VAL A 71 -5.86 -4.71 -0.77
N GLN A 72 -6.27 -5.82 -0.17
CA GLN A 72 -5.45 -6.64 0.71
C GLN A 72 -5.66 -8.13 0.42
N ASP A 73 -4.56 -8.89 0.43
CA ASP A 73 -4.53 -10.34 0.26
C ASP A 73 -4.01 -11.04 1.53
N GLY A 74 -3.56 -12.29 1.43
CA GLY A 74 -2.96 -13.02 2.55
C GLY A 74 -1.51 -12.63 2.89
N THR A 75 -0.90 -11.69 2.16
CA THR A 75 0.52 -11.32 2.24
C THR A 75 0.75 -9.85 2.56
N GLY A 76 -0.11 -8.95 2.08
CA GLY A 76 0.02 -7.50 2.28
C GLY A 76 -1.16 -6.73 1.70
N GLY A 77 -1.07 -5.40 1.75
CA GLY A 77 -2.06 -4.49 1.17
C GLY A 77 -1.40 -3.34 0.41
N ILE A 78 -2.17 -2.72 -0.49
CA ILE A 78 -1.73 -1.62 -1.34
C ILE A 78 -2.88 -0.67 -1.66
N TYR A 79 -2.59 0.63 -1.74
CA TYR A 79 -3.56 1.63 -2.19
C TYR A 79 -3.61 1.68 -3.72
N VAL A 80 -4.80 1.51 -4.29
CA VAL A 80 -5.08 1.56 -5.73
C VAL A 80 -5.57 2.96 -6.07
N LYS A 81 -4.74 3.75 -6.75
CA LYS A 81 -5.07 5.11 -7.23
C LYS A 81 -5.93 5.03 -8.50
N LEU A 82 -7.07 5.73 -8.50
CA LEU A 82 -8.01 5.82 -9.62
C LEU A 82 -8.50 7.24 -9.84
N ASP A 83 -8.73 7.63 -11.10
CA ASP A 83 -9.35 8.90 -11.48
C ASP A 83 -10.88 8.91 -11.33
N ALA A 84 -11.54 7.75 -11.52
CA ALA A 84 -12.98 7.60 -11.41
C ALA A 84 -13.42 6.61 -10.30
N LYS A 85 -14.50 6.97 -9.60
CA LYS A 85 -15.04 6.24 -8.45
C LYS A 85 -15.71 4.93 -8.85
N GLN A 86 -15.24 3.83 -8.23
CA GLN A 86 -15.87 2.52 -8.34
C GLN A 86 -17.12 2.39 -7.45
N THR A 87 -18.05 1.51 -7.83
CA THR A 87 -19.38 1.38 -7.18
C THR A 87 -19.44 0.28 -6.11
N PHE A 88 -18.38 -0.49 -5.92
CA PHE A 88 -18.27 -1.50 -4.87
C PHE A 88 -17.82 -0.89 -3.52
N GLY A 89 -18.00 -1.64 -2.43
CA GLY A 89 -17.64 -1.23 -1.06
C GLY A 89 -16.59 -2.12 -0.40
N LEU A 90 -16.45 -1.96 0.92
CA LEU A 90 -15.57 -2.80 1.75
C LEU A 90 -15.85 -4.30 1.56
N GLY A 91 -14.79 -5.10 1.52
CA GLY A 91 -14.83 -6.54 1.40
C GLY A 91 -15.23 -7.08 0.03
N ALA A 92 -15.41 -6.24 -0.99
CA ALA A 92 -15.55 -6.70 -2.37
C ALA A 92 -14.28 -7.42 -2.84
N HIS A 93 -14.43 -8.52 -3.58
CA HIS A 93 -13.31 -9.23 -4.21
C HIS A 93 -12.99 -8.55 -5.54
N VAL A 94 -11.74 -8.09 -5.74
CA VAL A 94 -11.29 -7.44 -6.98
C VAL A 94 -9.95 -8.01 -7.47
N ARG A 95 -9.81 -8.07 -8.80
CA ARG A 95 -8.53 -8.26 -9.49
C ARG A 95 -8.16 -6.93 -10.15
N VAL A 96 -6.99 -6.40 -9.83
CA VAL A 96 -6.55 -5.06 -10.25
C VAL A 96 -5.26 -5.18 -11.03
N THR A 97 -5.27 -4.68 -12.26
CA THR A 97 -4.05 -4.51 -13.05
C THR A 97 -3.60 -3.05 -12.98
N GLY A 98 -2.30 -2.78 -12.87
CA GLY A 98 -1.81 -1.40 -12.76
C GLY A 98 -0.29 -1.27 -12.73
N THR A 99 0.18 -0.03 -12.67
CA THR A 99 1.60 0.32 -12.61
C THR A 99 1.97 0.78 -11.19
N LEU A 100 2.99 0.15 -10.61
CA LEU A 100 3.47 0.48 -9.27
C LEU A 100 4.18 1.84 -9.24
N ASP A 101 3.90 2.63 -8.21
CA ASP A 101 4.36 4.02 -8.09
C ASP A 101 4.35 4.47 -6.62
N GLU A 102 4.62 5.75 -6.37
CA GLU A 102 4.52 6.39 -5.06
C GLU A 102 3.66 7.67 -5.13
N GLN A 103 3.04 8.03 -4.01
CA GLN A 103 2.36 9.31 -3.84
C GLN A 103 2.58 9.83 -2.42
N ASN A 104 3.30 10.94 -2.27
CA ASN A 104 3.68 11.49 -0.95
C ASN A 104 4.40 10.44 -0.06
N GLN A 105 5.19 9.57 -0.69
CA GLN A 105 5.84 8.38 -0.12
C GLN A 105 4.94 7.17 0.21
N LEU A 106 3.60 7.28 0.15
CA LEU A 106 2.73 6.09 0.16
C LEU A 106 2.99 5.21 -1.07
N ARG A 107 3.20 3.90 -0.87
CA ARG A 107 3.31 2.92 -1.97
C ARG A 107 1.95 2.67 -2.62
N ILE A 108 1.83 2.93 -3.92
CA ILE A 108 0.56 2.84 -4.64
C ILE A 108 0.61 2.00 -5.92
N LEU A 109 -0.55 1.53 -6.35
CA LEU A 109 -0.80 0.94 -7.67
C LEU A 109 -1.67 1.92 -8.48
N LYS A 110 -1.13 2.53 -9.54
CA LYS A 110 -1.89 3.39 -10.46
C LYS A 110 -2.58 2.51 -11.50
N ALA A 111 -3.91 2.52 -11.52
CA ALA A 111 -4.72 1.72 -12.44
C ALA A 111 -5.67 2.62 -13.27
N ALA A 112 -6.23 2.08 -14.35
CA ALA A 112 -7.41 2.66 -15.00
C ALA A 112 -8.70 2.03 -14.43
N PRO A 113 -9.86 2.71 -14.48
CA PRO A 113 -11.14 2.16 -14.01
C PRO A 113 -11.53 0.82 -14.66
N GLU A 114 -11.13 0.61 -15.92
CA GLU A 114 -11.33 -0.62 -16.69
C GLU A 114 -10.32 -1.75 -16.39
N ASP A 115 -9.18 -1.46 -15.75
CA ASP A 115 -8.21 -2.47 -15.29
C ASP A 115 -8.62 -3.12 -13.93
N VAL A 116 -9.81 -2.79 -13.40
CA VAL A 116 -10.38 -3.30 -12.14
C VAL A 116 -11.53 -4.28 -12.42
N GLU A 117 -11.23 -5.58 -12.39
CA GLU A 117 -12.26 -6.62 -12.47
C GLU A 117 -12.92 -6.84 -11.10
N LEU A 118 -14.24 -6.64 -11.01
CA LEU A 118 -15.02 -7.11 -9.86
C LEU A 118 -15.22 -8.63 -9.95
N ARG A 119 -14.80 -9.34 -8.91
CA ARG A 119 -14.85 -10.81 -8.81
C ARG A 119 -16.06 -11.26 -7.98
N SER A 120 -16.40 -12.55 -8.06
CA SER A 120 -17.59 -13.09 -7.39
C SER A 120 -17.34 -13.43 -5.92
N GLY A 121 -17.96 -12.66 -5.02
CA GLY A 121 -17.96 -12.92 -3.58
C GLY A 121 -17.52 -11.71 -2.77
N THR A 122 -17.63 -11.82 -1.45
CA THR A 122 -17.13 -10.83 -0.50
C THR A 122 -16.51 -11.50 0.71
N GLN A 123 -15.56 -10.83 1.35
CA GLN A 123 -14.92 -11.27 2.59
C GLN A 123 -14.62 -10.05 3.47
N GLU A 124 -14.83 -10.17 4.78
CA GLU A 124 -14.31 -9.17 5.72
C GLU A 124 -12.77 -9.22 5.70
N VAL A 125 -12.12 -8.07 5.50
CA VAL A 125 -10.66 -7.96 5.62
C VAL A 125 -10.32 -7.82 7.10
N PRO A 126 -9.61 -8.78 7.72
CA PRO A 126 -9.22 -8.68 9.12
C PRO A 126 -8.12 -7.63 9.28
N SER A 127 -8.20 -6.86 10.36
CA SER A 127 -7.13 -5.92 10.73
C SER A 127 -6.02 -6.62 11.53
N LYS A 128 -4.77 -6.26 11.24
CA LYS A 128 -3.60 -6.67 12.02
C LYS A 128 -3.50 -5.78 13.27
N LYS A 129 -3.38 -6.36 14.47
CA LYS A 129 -3.06 -5.57 15.66
C LYS A 129 -1.59 -5.14 15.66
N VAL A 130 -1.33 -3.87 15.93
CA VAL A 130 0.00 -3.24 15.91
C VAL A 130 0.12 -2.28 17.10
N SER A 131 1.29 -2.21 17.73
CA SER A 131 1.57 -1.21 18.77
C SER A 131 1.72 0.17 18.14
N THR A 132 1.44 1.26 18.86
CA THR A 132 1.48 2.60 18.25
C THR A 132 2.88 2.99 17.75
N GLY A 133 3.95 2.58 18.43
CA GLY A 133 5.34 2.75 17.96
C GLY A 133 5.79 1.79 16.85
N ASP A 134 5.00 0.75 16.53
CA ASP A 134 5.30 -0.23 15.49
C ASP A 134 4.65 0.12 14.12
N VAL A 135 4.00 1.28 14.01
CA VAL A 135 3.42 1.76 12.73
C VAL A 135 4.52 2.37 11.86
N ASN A 136 4.97 1.60 10.86
CA ASN A 136 6.07 1.93 9.95
C ASN A 136 5.92 1.13 8.63
N GLU A 137 6.91 1.21 7.73
CA GLU A 137 6.94 0.52 6.42
C GLU A 137 6.50 -0.95 6.47
N SER A 138 6.86 -1.70 7.53
CA SER A 138 6.52 -3.13 7.65
C SER A 138 5.01 -3.44 7.77
N VAL A 139 4.19 -2.41 7.95
CA VAL A 139 2.73 -2.49 7.94
C VAL A 139 2.07 -1.62 6.87
N GLU A 140 2.83 -0.83 6.11
CA GLU A 140 2.27 0.14 5.15
C GLU A 140 1.42 -0.55 4.06
N GLY A 141 0.30 0.07 3.71
CA GLY A 141 -0.73 -0.47 2.82
C GLY A 141 -1.68 -1.51 3.46
N GLN A 142 -1.39 -2.02 4.67
CA GLN A 142 -2.24 -3.01 5.36
C GLN A 142 -3.35 -2.32 6.18
N LEU A 143 -4.46 -3.02 6.37
CA LEU A 143 -5.46 -2.69 7.38
C LEU A 143 -4.95 -3.08 8.77
N ILE A 144 -4.76 -2.10 9.66
CA ILE A 144 -4.29 -2.33 11.03
C ILE A 144 -5.28 -1.81 12.06
N THR A 145 -5.15 -2.31 13.29
CA THR A 145 -5.79 -1.74 14.49
C THR A 145 -4.71 -1.38 15.52
N VAL A 146 -4.71 -0.13 15.93
CA VAL A 146 -3.90 0.42 17.03
C VAL A 146 -4.83 0.80 18.19
N THR A 147 -4.30 0.88 19.41
CA THR A 147 -5.07 1.29 20.60
C THR A 147 -4.16 2.01 21.57
N GLY A 148 -4.51 3.21 22.01
CA GLY A 148 -3.66 4.03 22.88
C GLY A 148 -4.37 5.25 23.45
N ALA A 149 -3.72 5.88 24.43
CA ALA A 149 -4.20 7.13 25.03
C ALA A 149 -3.92 8.32 24.10
N ILE A 150 -4.89 9.23 23.96
CA ILE A 150 -4.74 10.46 23.18
C ILE A 150 -3.71 11.37 23.86
N THR A 151 -2.68 11.79 23.13
CA THR A 151 -1.55 12.56 23.66
C THR A 151 -1.63 14.05 23.37
N GLN A 152 -2.27 14.43 22.25
CA GLN A 152 -2.41 15.82 21.81
C GLN A 152 -3.88 16.22 21.64
N SER A 153 -4.17 17.51 21.78
CA SER A 153 -5.48 18.08 21.43
C SER A 153 -5.79 17.88 19.95
N PHE A 154 -7.07 17.68 19.62
CA PHE A 154 -7.59 17.64 18.24
C PHE A 154 -7.01 18.80 17.39
N GLN A 155 -6.53 18.47 16.19
CA GLN A 155 -6.09 19.46 15.21
C GLN A 155 -6.95 19.43 13.94
N ASP A 156 -7.26 20.61 13.43
CA ASP A 156 -8.07 20.83 12.22
C ASP A 156 -7.15 21.09 11.02
N ASP A 157 -7.17 20.18 10.04
CA ASP A 157 -6.38 20.27 8.80
C ASP A 157 -7.31 20.36 7.57
N SER A 158 -8.44 21.06 7.74
CA SER A 158 -9.43 21.31 6.70
C SER A 158 -8.80 22.11 5.54
N PRO A 159 -9.02 21.74 4.26
CA PRO A 159 -10.07 20.84 3.76
C PRO A 159 -9.68 19.35 3.72
N TYR A 160 -8.47 18.98 4.12
CA TYR A 160 -7.94 17.63 3.90
C TYR A 160 -8.45 16.62 4.93
N GLY A 161 -8.36 16.94 6.22
CA GLY A 161 -8.70 16.02 7.30
C GLY A 161 -8.59 16.64 8.69
N TYR A 162 -8.53 15.76 9.69
CA TYR A 162 -8.33 16.09 11.10
C TYR A 162 -7.24 15.18 11.68
N LYS A 163 -6.42 15.69 12.60
CA LYS A 163 -5.35 14.90 13.24
C LYS A 163 -5.67 14.66 14.71
N LEU A 164 -5.57 13.38 15.09
CA LEU A 164 -5.45 12.91 16.47
C LEU A 164 -4.08 12.24 16.62
N TYR A 165 -3.58 12.14 17.85
CA TYR A 165 -2.31 11.47 18.16
C TYR A 165 -2.53 10.54 19.34
N ILE A 166 -2.08 9.28 19.25
CA ILE A 166 -2.25 8.27 20.29
C ILE A 166 -0.96 7.52 20.58
N ASN A 167 -0.83 7.03 21.82
CA ASN A 167 0.34 6.28 22.28
C ASN A 167 -0.08 5.20 23.30
N ASP A 168 0.42 3.97 23.15
CA ASP A 168 0.25 2.85 24.09
C ASP A 168 1.39 2.70 25.10
N GLY A 169 2.46 3.47 24.95
CA GLY A 169 3.71 3.41 25.69
C GLY A 169 4.94 3.08 24.82
N SER A 170 4.75 2.54 23.62
CA SER A 170 5.83 2.18 22.67
C SER A 170 6.28 3.34 21.77
N GLY A 171 5.40 4.30 21.49
CA GLY A 171 5.66 5.41 20.57
C GLY A 171 4.35 6.10 20.14
N GLU A 172 4.40 7.38 19.77
CA GLU A 172 3.23 8.13 19.32
C GLU A 172 2.98 7.93 17.82
N VAL A 173 1.72 7.73 17.42
CA VAL A 173 1.31 7.65 16.01
C VAL A 173 0.23 8.68 15.68
N GLN A 174 0.30 9.23 14.47
CA GLN A 174 -0.74 10.09 13.91
C GLN A 174 -1.94 9.25 13.44
N VAL A 175 -3.14 9.69 13.79
CA VAL A 175 -4.40 9.21 13.22
C VAL A 175 -4.96 10.32 12.36
N PHE A 176 -4.92 10.14 11.04
CA PHE A 176 -5.37 11.15 10.07
C PHE A 176 -6.76 10.80 9.55
N VAL A 177 -7.75 11.59 9.96
CA VAL A 177 -9.15 11.37 9.63
C VAL A 177 -9.55 12.25 8.44
N HIS A 178 -9.58 11.66 7.25
CA HIS A 178 -10.05 12.32 6.03
C HIS A 178 -11.47 12.85 6.19
N VAL A 179 -11.74 14.10 5.78
CA VAL A 179 -13.12 14.65 5.84
C VAL A 179 -14.08 13.89 4.92
N SER A 180 -13.57 13.23 3.87
CA SER A 180 -14.36 12.36 2.98
C SER A 180 -14.73 11.00 3.59
N ALA A 181 -14.14 10.59 4.72
CA ALA A 181 -14.43 9.31 5.38
C ALA A 181 -15.71 9.32 6.25
N GLY A 182 -16.51 10.40 6.18
CA GLY A 182 -17.85 10.47 6.79
C GLY A 182 -17.87 10.69 8.31
N PHE A 183 -16.75 11.13 8.91
CA PHE A 183 -16.68 11.45 10.33
C PHE A 183 -17.33 12.79 10.68
N ASP A 184 -18.10 12.81 11.77
CA ASP A 184 -18.51 14.06 12.40
C ASP A 184 -17.33 14.70 13.14
N LYS A 185 -17.08 15.97 12.84
CA LYS A 185 -16.01 16.78 13.43
C LYS A 185 -16.24 17.01 14.93
N ALA A 186 -17.46 17.24 15.37
CA ALA A 186 -17.75 17.53 16.78
C ALA A 186 -17.48 16.30 17.67
N THR A 187 -17.78 15.10 17.17
CA THR A 187 -17.49 13.81 17.82
C THR A 187 -15.99 13.58 18.02
N LEU A 188 -15.15 13.97 17.04
CA LEU A 188 -13.69 13.93 17.14
C LEU A 188 -13.14 15.02 18.09
N GLN A 189 -13.70 16.23 18.02
CA GLN A 189 -13.33 17.34 18.92
C GLN A 189 -13.71 17.10 20.38
N ALA A 190 -14.68 16.22 20.64
CA ALA A 190 -15.12 15.82 21.97
C ALA A 190 -14.25 14.70 22.60
N LEU A 191 -13.12 14.35 22.01
CA LEU A 191 -12.12 13.43 22.56
C LEU A 191 -11.04 14.22 23.32
N ALA A 192 -10.84 13.92 24.60
CA ALA A 192 -9.85 14.58 25.44
C ALA A 192 -8.50 13.85 25.50
N VAL A 193 -7.42 14.61 25.74
CA VAL A 193 -6.09 14.06 26.07
C VAL A 193 -6.19 13.17 27.31
N GLY A 194 -5.63 11.97 27.23
CA GLY A 194 -5.73 10.92 28.25
C GLY A 194 -6.91 9.95 28.08
N GLU A 195 -7.88 10.21 27.20
CA GLU A 195 -8.85 9.18 26.80
C GLU A 195 -8.16 8.09 25.96
N SER A 196 -8.48 6.83 26.22
CA SER A 196 -8.00 5.71 25.41
C SER A 196 -8.96 5.46 24.25
N ILE A 197 -8.42 5.35 23.03
CA ILE A 197 -9.18 4.97 21.84
C ILE A 197 -8.52 3.82 21.08
N SER A 198 -9.36 3.02 20.44
CA SER A 198 -8.97 2.01 19.46
C SER A 198 -9.34 2.51 18.07
N VAL A 199 -8.40 2.44 17.13
CA VAL A 199 -8.53 2.95 15.76
C VAL A 199 -8.14 1.86 14.78
N THR A 200 -9.04 1.54 13.86
CA THR A 200 -8.78 0.65 12.72
C THR A 200 -8.65 1.47 11.44
N GLY A 201 -7.67 1.18 10.59
CA GLY A 201 -7.44 1.99 9.40
C GLY A 201 -6.35 1.46 8.50
N LEU A 202 -6.16 2.14 7.37
CA LEU A 202 -5.00 1.93 6.51
C LEU A 202 -3.75 2.44 7.26
N ALA A 203 -2.72 1.61 7.38
CA ALA A 203 -1.39 2.09 7.66
C ALA A 203 -0.87 2.80 6.40
N ALA A 204 -0.72 4.11 6.45
CA ALA A 204 -0.31 4.95 5.34
C ALA A 204 0.95 5.75 5.69
N GLN A 205 1.56 6.38 4.68
CA GLN A 205 2.65 7.32 4.84
C GLN A 205 2.32 8.64 4.14
N TYR A 206 2.62 9.75 4.82
CA TYR A 206 2.66 11.09 4.23
C TYR A 206 4.01 11.73 4.53
N GLU A 207 4.82 11.94 3.49
CA GLU A 207 6.20 12.42 3.55
C GLU A 207 7.04 11.58 4.53
N THR A 208 7.38 12.09 5.71
CA THR A 208 8.15 11.38 6.74
C THR A 208 7.29 10.79 7.87
N THR A 209 5.96 10.87 7.76
CA THR A 209 5.01 10.50 8.83
C THR A 209 4.27 9.24 8.45
N TYR A 210 4.40 8.18 9.25
CA TYR A 210 3.48 7.05 9.19
C TYR A 210 2.22 7.35 10.02
N GLU A 211 1.07 6.96 9.51
CA GLU A 211 -0.23 7.29 10.08
C GLU A 211 -1.26 6.18 9.92
N VAL A 212 -2.31 6.23 10.72
CA VAL A 212 -3.48 5.33 10.61
C VAL A 212 -4.68 6.12 10.13
N ALA A 213 -5.13 5.84 8.91
CA ALA A 213 -6.28 6.49 8.28
C ALA A 213 -7.54 5.63 8.43
N PRO A 214 -8.50 5.97 9.33
CA PRO A 214 -9.72 5.19 9.52
C PRO A 214 -10.74 5.45 8.40
N ARG A 215 -11.53 4.41 8.05
CA ARG A 215 -12.27 4.33 6.78
C ARG A 215 -13.71 4.83 6.88
N GLN A 216 -14.24 4.81 8.10
CA GLN A 216 -15.62 5.11 8.47
C GLN A 216 -15.71 5.32 10.00
N PRO A 217 -16.75 6.01 10.51
CA PRO A 217 -16.90 6.27 11.95
C PRO A 217 -16.84 5.04 12.87
N ALA A 218 -17.29 3.87 12.41
CA ALA A 218 -17.28 2.62 13.20
C ALA A 218 -15.89 2.02 13.45
N ASP A 219 -14.85 2.55 12.80
CA ASP A 219 -13.45 2.14 12.98
C ASP A 219 -12.75 2.82 14.17
N LEU A 220 -13.29 3.94 14.69
CA LEU A 220 -12.78 4.64 15.88
C LEU A 220 -13.70 4.40 17.07
N ARG A 221 -13.16 3.93 18.20
CA ARG A 221 -13.93 3.54 19.39
C ARG A 221 -13.23 4.05 20.64
N ARG A 222 -14.00 4.59 21.60
CA ARG A 222 -13.49 4.88 22.94
C ARG A 222 -13.37 3.57 23.71
N GLU A 223 -12.19 3.29 24.25
CA GLU A 223 -11.99 2.16 25.16
C GLU A 223 -12.48 2.56 26.56
N VAL A 224 -13.60 1.99 26.96
CA VAL A 224 -14.14 2.20 28.31
C VAL A 224 -13.32 1.37 29.29
N PRO A 225 -12.71 1.97 30.34
CA PRO A 225 -12.02 1.20 31.37
C PRO A 225 -12.92 0.15 31.98
N ILE A 226 -12.46 -1.11 32.01
CA ILE A 226 -13.14 -2.18 32.73
C ILE A 226 -13.04 -1.87 34.23
N PRO A 227 -14.17 -1.79 34.97
CA PRO A 227 -14.20 -1.41 36.39
C PRO A 227 -13.80 -2.55 37.33
#